data_AF-A0AAU9V5D0-F1
#
_entry.id   AF-A0AAU9V5D0-F1
#
_cell.length_a   1.000
_cell.length_b   1.000
_cell.length_c   1.000
_cell.angle_alpha   90.00
_cell.angle_beta   90.00
_cell.angle_gamma   90.00
#
_symmetry.space_group_name_H-M   'P 1'
#
loop_
_entity.id
_entity.type
_entity.pdbx_description
1 polymer ?
#
loop_
_entity_poly.entity_id
_entity_poly.type
_entity_poly.pdbx_seq_one_letter_code
_entity_poly.pdbx_strand_id
1 'polypeptide(L)'
;MPLAFFGLQIFAKYLRDCEILLRIDNTTAIAYINKMGGIQFPHLTAMSRTIWQWCEERRLRLFASYISSSDNSVADAESRRVHADVEWELSHWAFQSICQQFNKPEIDLFASRLNKKCSTFVSWQSDPEAFAVDAFTLHWNRYYFYAFPPFCLILKVLQKVITDKAKGIIVVPQWRT
;
A
#
# COMPACT_ATOMS: atom_id res chain seq x y z
N MET A 1 -3.35 8.80 -12.76
CA MET A 1 -2.62 9.79 -11.93
C MET A 1 -2.26 9.25 -10.55
N PRO A 2 -3.20 8.76 -9.71
CA PRO A 2 -2.86 8.21 -8.39
C PRO A 2 -1.82 7.07 -8.44
N LEU A 3 -2.05 6.10 -9.33
CA LEU A 3 -1.13 4.96 -9.53
C LEU A 3 0.28 5.40 -9.99
N ALA A 4 0.37 6.42 -10.85
CA ALA A 4 1.64 6.95 -11.32
C ALA A 4 2.44 7.59 -10.18
N PHE A 5 1.77 8.36 -9.30
CA PHE A 5 2.42 8.94 -8.14
C PHE A 5 2.87 7.86 -7.14
N PHE A 6 2.02 6.86 -6.90
CA PHE A 6 2.36 5.71 -6.07
C PHE A 6 3.59 4.96 -6.57
N GLY A 7 3.64 4.70 -7.89
CA GLY A 7 4.79 4.09 -8.53
C GLY A 7 6.07 4.91 -8.31
N LEU A 8 6.00 6.24 -8.43
CA LEU A 8 7.14 7.12 -8.10
C LEU A 8 7.55 6.98 -6.63
N GLN A 9 6.61 7.03 -5.70
CA GLN A 9 6.93 6.93 -4.27
C GLN A 9 7.56 5.59 -3.89
N ILE A 10 7.25 4.51 -4.61
CA ILE A 10 7.84 3.18 -4.41
C ILE A 10 9.22 3.10 -5.06
N PHE A 11 9.28 3.25 -6.39
CA PHE A 11 10.47 2.94 -7.18
C PHE A 11 11.52 4.05 -7.13
N ALA A 12 11.09 5.29 -6.92
CA ALA A 12 11.97 6.46 -6.83
C ALA A 12 12.15 6.96 -5.39
N LYS A 13 11.79 6.15 -4.37
CA LYS A 13 11.86 6.54 -2.95
C LYS A 13 13.20 7.14 -2.53
N TYR A 14 14.29 6.56 -3.02
CA TYR A 14 15.66 6.93 -2.67
C TYR A 14 16.41 7.65 -3.81
N LEU A 15 15.75 7.89 -4.94
CA LEU A 15 16.36 8.57 -6.08
C LEU A 15 16.42 10.09 -5.83
N ARG A 16 17.52 10.69 -6.28
CA ARG A 16 17.75 12.14 -6.28
C ARG A 16 18.58 12.51 -7.51
N ASP A 17 18.46 13.76 -7.96
CA ASP A 17 19.32 14.33 -9.00
C ASP A 17 19.32 13.56 -10.33
N CYS A 18 18.17 13.01 -10.71
CA CYS A 18 18.04 12.22 -11.92
C CYS A 18 16.75 12.53 -12.68
N GLU A 19 16.67 12.01 -13.91
CA GLU A 19 15.48 12.12 -14.75
C GLU A 19 14.71 10.79 -14.73
N ILE A 20 13.39 10.87 -14.63
CA ILE A 20 12.49 9.73 -14.58
C ILE A 20 11.50 9.82 -15.73
N LEU A 21 11.47 8.78 -16.56
CA LEU A 21 10.48 8.60 -17.62
C LEU A 21 9.30 7.75 -17.11
N LEU A 22 8.13 8.36 -16.99
CA LEU A 22 6.87 7.65 -16.75
C LEU A 22 6.25 7.23 -18.08
N ARG A 23 5.95 5.94 -18.20
CA ARG A 23 5.20 5.37 -19.33
C ARG A 23 3.76 5.18 -18.89
N ILE A 24 2.82 5.89 -19.51
CA ILE A 24 1.41 5.92 -19.11
C ILE A 24 0.53 5.75 -20.37
N ASP A 25 -0.57 5.02 -20.27
CA ASP A 25 -1.52 4.81 -21.36
C ASP A 25 -2.66 5.86 -21.38
N ASN A 26 -2.87 6.55 -20.26
CA ASN A 26 -3.83 7.65 -20.13
C ASN A 26 -3.24 8.99 -20.61
N THR A 27 -3.68 9.46 -21.77
CA THR A 27 -3.21 10.72 -22.40
C THR A 27 -3.51 11.96 -21.57
N THR A 28 -4.63 12.01 -20.84
CA THR A 28 -4.96 13.11 -19.92
C THR A 28 -3.94 13.20 -18.80
N ALA A 29 -3.57 12.07 -18.19
CA ALA A 29 -2.55 12.03 -17.15
C ALA A 29 -1.18 12.50 -17.66
N ILE A 30 -0.79 12.09 -18.88
CA ILE A 30 0.45 12.57 -19.54
C ILE A 30 0.43 14.09 -19.68
N ALA A 31 -0.65 14.64 -20.22
CA ALA A 31 -0.78 16.08 -20.44
C ALA A 31 -0.66 16.86 -19.13
N TYR A 32 -1.31 16.39 -18.07
CA TYR A 32 -1.29 17.02 -16.76
C TYR A 32 0.09 16.93 -16.08
N ILE A 33 0.79 15.80 -16.18
CA ILE A 33 2.16 15.67 -15.65
C ILE A 33 3.10 16.60 -16.41
N ASN A 34 3.15 16.52 -17.73
CA ASN A 34 4.11 17.30 -18.54
C ASN A 34 3.87 18.81 -18.48
N LYS A 35 2.61 19.24 -18.30
CA LYS A 35 2.25 20.66 -18.16
C LYS A 35 2.21 21.14 -16.71
N MET A 36 2.57 20.29 -15.74
CA MET A 36 2.51 20.61 -14.31
C MET A 36 1.11 21.01 -13.82
N GLY A 37 0.07 20.47 -14.46
CA GLY A 37 -1.33 20.76 -14.18
C GLY A 37 -2.14 21.13 -15.42
N GLY A 38 -3.38 21.55 -15.20
CA GLY A 38 -4.29 22.00 -16.25
C GLY A 38 -5.41 22.88 -15.70
N ILE A 39 -6.29 23.34 -16.58
CA ILE A 39 -7.39 24.25 -16.21
C ILE A 39 -8.71 23.49 -16.06
N GLN A 40 -8.88 22.38 -16.78
CA GLN A 40 -10.16 21.70 -16.94
C GLN A 40 -10.63 20.92 -15.69
N PHE A 41 -9.71 20.21 -15.05
CA PHE A 41 -9.97 19.35 -13.90
C PHE A 41 -9.14 19.76 -12.69
N PRO A 42 -9.72 20.51 -11.73
CA PRO A 42 -9.00 20.99 -10.55
C PRO A 42 -8.37 19.88 -9.69
N HIS A 43 -9.04 18.73 -9.58
CA HIS A 43 -8.52 17.59 -8.83
C HIS A 43 -7.24 17.00 -9.46
N LEU A 44 -7.18 16.90 -10.80
CA LEU A 44 -5.98 16.45 -11.51
C LEU A 44 -4.84 17.48 -11.41
N THR A 45 -5.17 18.76 -11.38
CA THR A 45 -4.20 19.85 -11.15
C THR A 45 -3.61 19.76 -9.76
N ALA A 46 -4.44 19.55 -8.74
CA ALA A 46 -4.00 19.34 -7.36
C ALA A 46 -3.05 18.13 -7.27
N MET A 47 -3.42 16.99 -7.88
CA MET A 47 -2.55 15.81 -7.92
C MET A 47 -1.23 16.06 -8.66
N SER A 48 -1.27 16.77 -9.79
CA SER A 48 -0.06 17.11 -10.55
C SER A 48 0.88 17.96 -9.70
N ARG A 49 0.33 18.92 -8.96
CA ARG A 49 1.10 19.75 -8.01
C ARG A 49 1.75 18.90 -6.93
N THR A 50 1.02 17.97 -6.32
CA THR A 50 1.58 17.05 -5.31
C THR A 50 2.73 16.22 -5.87
N ILE A 51 2.59 15.69 -7.09
CA ILE A 51 3.65 14.93 -7.76
C ILE A 51 4.89 15.80 -7.97
N TRP A 52 4.72 17.01 -8.51
CA TRP A 52 5.84 17.90 -8.81
C TRP A 52 6.53 18.43 -7.55
N GLN A 53 5.79 18.77 -6.49
CA GLN A 53 6.36 19.14 -5.20
C GLN A 53 7.22 18.02 -4.63
N TRP A 54 6.73 16.78 -4.66
CA TRP A 54 7.51 15.62 -4.20
C TRP A 54 8.79 15.40 -5.02
N CYS A 55 8.74 15.65 -6.33
CA CYS A 55 9.90 15.56 -7.23
C CYS A 55 10.90 16.70 -6.98
N GLU A 56 10.41 17.93 -6.77
CA GLU A 56 11.22 19.14 -6.53
C GLU A 56 12.06 19.00 -5.27
N GLU A 57 11.48 18.53 -4.17
CA GLU A 57 12.18 18.22 -2.91
C GLU A 57 13.37 17.26 -3.11
N ARG A 58 13.34 16.45 -4.17
CA ARG A 58 14.35 15.41 -4.48
C ARG A 58 15.21 15.76 -5.69
N ARG A 59 15.02 16.94 -6.28
CA ARG A 59 15.68 17.37 -7.54
C ARG A 59 15.50 16.34 -8.67
N LEU A 60 14.31 15.75 -8.75
CA LEU A 60 13.93 14.80 -9.80
C LEU A 60 13.29 15.56 -10.97
N ARG A 61 13.70 15.26 -12.20
CA ARG A 61 13.00 15.72 -13.41
C ARG A 61 12.08 14.63 -13.92
N LEU A 62 10.81 14.94 -14.05
CA LEU A 62 9.79 13.99 -14.46
C LEU A 62 9.34 14.24 -15.90
N PHE A 63 9.28 13.19 -16.72
CA PHE A 63 8.69 13.25 -18.06
C PHE A 63 7.71 12.11 -18.24
N ALA A 64 6.51 12.38 -18.73
CA ALA A 64 5.52 11.35 -19.07
C ALA A 64 5.45 11.14 -20.59
N SER A 65 5.43 9.89 -21.02
CA SER A 65 5.26 9.49 -22.42
C SER A 65 4.22 8.39 -22.57
N TYR A 66 3.63 8.32 -23.75
CA TYR A 66 2.62 7.32 -24.06
C TYR A 66 3.24 5.93 -24.22
N ILE A 67 2.55 4.92 -23.69
CA ILE A 67 2.75 3.51 -24.00
C ILE A 67 1.42 2.91 -24.46
N SER A 68 1.46 2.04 -25.46
CA SER A 68 0.25 1.39 -25.96
C SER A 68 -0.34 0.46 -24.88
N SER A 69 -1.67 0.32 -24.82
CA SER A 69 -2.29 -0.57 -23.84
C SER A 69 -1.88 -2.04 -24.02
N SER A 70 -1.55 -2.47 -25.26
CA SER A 70 -1.00 -3.81 -25.51
C SER A 70 0.37 -4.00 -24.86
N ASP A 71 1.21 -2.97 -24.87
CA ASP A 71 2.54 -2.99 -24.25
C ASP A 71 2.48 -2.70 -22.74
N ASN A 72 1.37 -2.11 -22.26
CA ASN A 72 1.10 -1.86 -20.84
C ASN A 72 0.35 -3.02 -20.15
N SER A 73 0.25 -4.17 -20.81
CA SER A 73 -0.59 -5.31 -20.38
C SER A 73 -0.30 -5.78 -18.96
N VAL A 74 0.96 -5.77 -18.52
CA VAL A 74 1.34 -6.15 -17.15
C VAL A 74 0.78 -5.17 -16.12
N ALA A 75 1.05 -3.87 -16.27
CA ALA A 75 0.60 -2.87 -15.31
C ALA A 75 -0.94 -2.75 -15.29
N ASP A 76 -1.57 -2.88 -16.47
CA ASP A 76 -3.01 -2.84 -16.62
C ASP A 76 -3.67 -4.07 -15.97
N ALA A 77 -3.11 -5.28 -16.17
CA ALA A 77 -3.55 -6.49 -15.49
C ALA A 77 -3.38 -6.41 -13.96
N GLU A 78 -2.24 -5.94 -13.46
CA GLU A 78 -2.02 -5.78 -12.01
C GLU A 78 -2.91 -4.69 -11.41
N SER A 79 -3.21 -3.61 -12.13
CA SER A 79 -4.13 -2.57 -11.66
C SER A 79 -5.59 -3.05 -11.59
N ARG A 80 -5.96 -4.01 -12.44
CA ARG A 80 -7.29 -4.66 -12.44
C ARG A 80 -7.39 -5.85 -11.51
N ARG A 81 -6.27 -6.33 -10.96
CA ARG A 81 -6.27 -7.29 -9.84
C ARG A 81 -6.73 -6.55 -8.58
N VAL A 82 -8.04 -6.31 -8.51
CA VAL A 82 -8.69 -6.08 -7.23
C VAL A 82 -8.58 -7.39 -6.47
N HIS A 83 -7.61 -7.48 -5.58
CA HIS A 83 -7.47 -8.61 -4.68
C HIS A 83 -8.61 -8.56 -3.66
N ALA A 84 -9.83 -8.92 -4.08
CA ALA A 84 -11.01 -8.96 -3.21
C ALA A 84 -10.76 -9.81 -1.95
N ASP A 85 -9.89 -10.82 -2.04
CA ASP A 85 -9.49 -11.68 -0.91
C ASP A 85 -8.43 -11.06 0.02
N VAL A 86 -7.75 -9.97 -0.39
CA VAL A 86 -6.70 -9.29 0.40
C VAL A 86 -7.23 -8.01 1.06
N GLU A 87 -8.38 -7.51 0.62
CA GLU A 87 -9.04 -6.32 1.18
C GLU A 87 -10.12 -6.65 2.22
N TRP A 88 -10.23 -7.91 2.67
CA TRP A 88 -11.12 -8.21 3.79
C TRP A 88 -10.61 -7.49 5.05
N GLU A 89 -11.50 -6.78 5.72
CA GLU A 89 -11.19 -6.08 6.95
C GLU A 89 -12.22 -6.35 8.02
N LEU A 90 -11.75 -6.37 9.26
CA LEU A 90 -12.66 -6.44 10.39
C LEU A 90 -13.38 -5.09 10.51
N SER A 91 -14.69 -5.13 10.77
CA SER A 91 -15.45 -3.90 10.99
C SER A 91 -14.83 -3.06 12.11
N HIS A 92 -14.89 -1.74 11.98
CA HIS A 92 -14.26 -0.84 12.94
C HIS A 92 -14.80 -1.05 14.37
N TRP A 93 -16.11 -1.27 14.51
CA TRP A 93 -16.74 -1.51 15.82
C TRP A 93 -16.21 -2.81 16.47
N ALA A 94 -16.02 -3.88 15.69
CA ALA A 94 -15.53 -5.15 16.23
C ALA A 94 -14.06 -5.03 16.65
N PHE A 95 -13.24 -4.34 15.85
CA PHE A 95 -11.86 -4.03 16.21
C PHE A 95 -11.78 -3.20 17.51
N GLN A 96 -12.65 -2.22 17.68
CA GLN A 96 -12.72 -1.43 18.92
C GLN A 96 -13.08 -2.30 20.13
N SER A 97 -14.07 -3.18 20.01
CA SER A 97 -14.44 -4.13 21.08
C SER A 97 -13.28 -5.04 21.46
N ILE A 98 -12.53 -5.54 20.49
CA ILE A 98 -11.32 -6.33 20.71
C ILE A 98 -10.27 -5.51 21.48
N CYS A 99 -10.03 -4.26 21.07
CA CYS A 99 -9.05 -3.39 21.73
C CYS A 99 -9.45 -3.05 23.18
N GLN A 100 -10.75 -2.96 23.48
CA GLN A 100 -11.23 -2.77 24.86
C GLN A 100 -10.90 -3.96 25.76
N GLN A 101 -10.91 -5.17 25.21
CA GLN A 101 -10.63 -6.40 25.96
C GLN A 101 -9.13 -6.72 26.05
N PHE A 102 -8.38 -6.52 24.97
CA PHE A 102 -7.01 -6.99 24.83
C PHE A 102 -5.97 -5.87 24.76
N ASN A 103 -6.35 -4.61 24.97
CA ASN A 103 -5.56 -3.41 24.72
C ASN A 103 -5.31 -3.14 23.22
N LYS A 104 -4.95 -1.88 22.92
CA LYS A 104 -4.69 -1.45 21.55
C LYS A 104 -3.35 -2.02 21.04
N PRO A 105 -3.34 -2.68 19.87
CA PRO A 105 -2.12 -3.15 19.22
C PRO A 105 -1.30 -2.01 18.63
N GLU A 106 0.02 -2.23 18.52
CA GLU A 106 1.00 -1.26 18.03
C GLU A 106 1.13 -1.28 16.49
N ILE A 107 0.92 -2.45 15.90
CA ILE A 107 1.12 -2.70 14.47
C ILE A 107 0.06 -3.65 13.90
N ASP A 108 -0.42 -3.34 12.70
CA ASP A 108 -1.29 -4.20 11.90
C ASP A 108 -0.46 -4.96 10.87
N LEU A 109 -0.38 -6.28 10.99
CA LEU A 109 0.53 -7.09 10.16
C LEU A 109 -0.03 -7.47 8.79
N PHE A 110 -1.34 -7.35 8.56
CA PHE A 110 -1.97 -7.80 7.33
C PHE A 110 -2.94 -6.73 6.82
N ALA A 111 -2.39 -5.57 6.45
CA ALA A 111 -3.19 -4.43 6.04
C ALA A 111 -2.61 -3.68 4.83
N SER A 112 -3.46 -2.90 4.20
CA SER A 112 -3.13 -1.83 3.26
C SER A 112 -3.32 -0.48 3.94
N ARG A 113 -2.88 0.60 3.28
CA ARG A 113 -3.17 1.96 3.75
C ARG A 113 -4.67 2.27 3.90
N LEU A 114 -5.52 1.53 3.18
CA LEU A 114 -6.97 1.76 3.15
C LEU A 114 -7.70 1.08 4.30
N ASN A 115 -7.21 -0.06 4.79
CA ASN A 115 -7.91 -0.88 5.78
C ASN A 115 -7.14 -1.08 7.11
N LYS A 116 -5.98 -0.42 7.26
CA LYS A 116 -5.17 -0.48 8.49
C LYS A 116 -5.97 -0.17 9.74
N LYS A 117 -5.83 -1.01 10.76
CA LYS A 117 -6.42 -0.78 12.09
C LYS A 117 -5.46 -0.10 13.06
N CYS A 118 -4.18 -0.05 12.70
CA CYS A 118 -3.12 0.65 13.42
C CYS A 118 -2.51 1.76 12.56
N SER A 119 -1.90 2.76 13.19
CA SER A 119 -1.16 3.80 12.46
C SER A 119 0.05 3.21 11.72
N THR A 120 0.72 2.26 12.37
CA THR A 120 1.81 1.45 11.81
C THR A 120 1.22 0.16 11.23
N PHE A 121 1.54 -0.17 9.99
CA PHE A 121 1.02 -1.37 9.34
C PHE A 121 2.03 -1.98 8.38
N VAL A 122 1.84 -3.25 8.06
CA VAL A 122 2.65 -4.03 7.11
C VAL A 122 1.77 -4.45 5.95
N SER A 123 2.25 -4.19 4.74
CA SER A 123 1.54 -4.53 3.50
C SER A 123 2.18 -5.71 2.79
N TRP A 124 1.36 -6.50 2.09
CA TRP A 124 1.85 -7.60 1.26
C TRP A 124 2.75 -7.10 0.12
N GLN A 125 2.34 -6.03 -0.55
CA GLN A 125 3.10 -5.38 -1.61
C GLN A 125 3.77 -4.11 -1.09
N SER A 126 4.72 -3.58 -1.87
CA SER A 126 5.37 -2.31 -1.53
C SER A 126 4.34 -1.18 -1.46
N ASP A 127 4.21 -0.60 -0.26
CA ASP A 127 3.38 0.57 -0.03
C ASP A 127 4.27 1.66 0.61
N PRO A 128 4.30 2.89 0.05
CA PRO A 128 5.06 4.01 0.59
C PRO A 128 4.81 4.34 2.06
N GLU A 129 3.60 4.10 2.56
CA GLU A 129 3.18 4.37 3.93
C GLU A 129 3.34 3.15 4.86
N ALA A 130 3.57 1.96 4.31
CA ALA A 130 3.76 0.78 5.12
C ALA A 130 5.11 0.81 5.84
N PHE A 131 5.11 0.30 7.06
CA PHE A 131 6.30 0.13 7.87
C PHE A 131 7.27 -0.89 7.25
N ALA A 132 6.73 -1.96 6.68
CA ALA A 132 7.47 -3.02 6.03
C ALA A 132 6.65 -3.67 4.91
N VAL A 133 7.32 -4.46 4.08
CA VAL A 133 6.70 -5.34 3.08
C VAL A 133 6.82 -6.78 3.57
N ASP A 134 5.73 -7.53 3.46
CA ASP A 134 5.58 -8.91 3.94
C ASP A 134 5.86 -9.06 5.45
N ALA A 135 4.79 -9.26 6.23
CA ALA A 135 4.89 -9.43 7.68
C ALA A 135 5.79 -10.59 8.09
N PHE A 136 5.95 -11.64 7.29
CA PHE A 136 6.79 -12.79 7.65
C PHE A 136 8.28 -12.46 7.68
N THR A 137 8.70 -11.31 7.14
CA THR A 137 10.08 -10.81 7.21
C THR A 137 10.44 -10.20 8.56
N LEU A 138 9.45 -9.87 9.39
CA LEU A 138 9.66 -9.22 10.69
C LEU A 138 9.86 -10.22 11.83
N HIS A 139 10.49 -9.73 12.90
CA HIS A 139 10.48 -10.39 14.21
C HIS A 139 9.28 -9.88 15.02
N TRP A 140 8.23 -10.70 15.14
CA TRP A 140 6.94 -10.32 15.69
C TRP A 140 6.97 -10.14 17.20
N ASN A 141 7.94 -10.74 17.89
CA ASN A 141 8.11 -10.59 19.34
C ASN A 141 8.54 -9.19 19.80
N ARG A 142 8.86 -8.30 18.86
CA ARG A 142 9.19 -6.90 19.15
C ARG A 142 7.96 -6.01 19.28
N TYR A 143 6.77 -6.52 18.95
CA TYR A 143 5.54 -5.74 18.86
C TYR A 143 4.38 -6.47 19.52
N TYR A 144 3.48 -5.72 20.14
CA TYR A 144 2.14 -6.18 20.42
C TYR A 144 1.27 -5.98 19.18
N PHE A 145 1.15 -7.04 18.37
CA PHE A 145 0.59 -6.93 17.02
C PHE A 145 -0.91 -7.24 16.94
N TYR A 146 -1.54 -6.80 15.85
CA TYR A 146 -2.82 -7.31 15.35
C TYR A 146 -2.62 -8.00 14.00
N ALA A 147 -3.28 -9.14 13.81
CA ALA A 147 -3.26 -9.90 12.57
C ALA A 147 -4.66 -10.39 12.20
N PHE A 148 -5.09 -10.02 11.00
CA PHE A 148 -6.28 -10.58 10.35
C PHE A 148 -5.90 -11.18 9.00
N PRO A 149 -5.17 -12.30 8.99
CA PRO A 149 -4.53 -12.79 7.78
C PRO A 149 -5.55 -13.38 6.78
N PRO A 150 -5.20 -13.41 5.48
CA PRO A 150 -5.87 -14.27 4.51
C PRO A 150 -5.96 -15.72 5.00
N PHE A 151 -7.05 -16.41 4.69
CA PHE A 151 -7.34 -17.75 5.24
C PHE A 151 -6.25 -18.78 4.97
N CYS A 152 -5.65 -18.74 3.78
CA CYS A 152 -4.56 -19.64 3.40
C CYS A 152 -3.27 -19.43 4.22
N LEU A 153 -3.12 -18.29 4.90
CA LEU A 153 -1.94 -17.94 5.68
C LEU A 153 -2.10 -18.21 7.18
N ILE A 154 -3.28 -18.59 7.66
CA ILE A 154 -3.55 -18.75 9.10
C ILE A 154 -2.59 -19.72 9.77
N LEU A 155 -2.33 -20.90 9.17
CA LEU A 155 -1.39 -21.87 9.74
C LEU A 155 0.04 -21.31 9.81
N LYS A 156 0.47 -20.59 8.78
CA LYS A 156 1.78 -19.93 8.74
C LYS A 156 1.89 -18.83 9.80
N VAL A 157 0.82 -18.07 10.02
CA VAL A 157 0.72 -17.05 11.09
C VAL A 157 0.85 -17.69 12.46
N LEU A 158 0.09 -18.74 12.75
CA LEU A 158 0.15 -19.44 14.03
C LEU A 158 1.54 -20.02 14.29
N GLN A 159 2.15 -20.64 13.28
CA GLN A 159 3.52 -21.12 13.37
C GLN A 159 4.50 -19.99 13.66
N LYS A 160 4.38 -18.86 12.96
CA LYS A 160 5.25 -17.69 13.16
C LYS A 160 5.16 -17.13 14.58
N VAL A 161 3.95 -17.07 15.15
CA VAL A 161 3.74 -16.62 16.53
C VAL A 161 4.43 -17.52 17.54
N ILE A 162 4.32 -18.84 17.35
CA ILE A 162 5.01 -19.83 18.20
C ILE A 162 6.52 -19.68 18.06
N THR A 163 7.05 -19.64 16.83
CA THR A 163 8.48 -19.55 16.54
C THR A 163 9.11 -18.29 17.13
N ASP A 164 8.46 -17.14 16.94
CA ASP A 164 8.99 -15.88 17.45
C ASP A 164 8.76 -15.71 18.96
N LYS A 165 7.91 -16.53 19.58
CA LYS A 165 7.36 -16.29 20.93
C LYS A 165 6.67 -14.93 21.02
N ALA A 166 5.90 -14.60 19.98
CA ALA A 166 5.27 -13.29 19.85
C ALA A 166 3.97 -13.20 20.66
N LYS A 167 3.60 -11.98 21.03
CA LYS A 167 2.34 -11.69 21.73
C LYS A 167 1.53 -10.72 20.87
N GLY A 168 0.27 -11.04 20.63
CA GLY A 168 -0.61 -10.22 19.81
C GLY A 168 -2.02 -10.75 19.74
N ILE A 169 -2.83 -10.08 18.95
CA ILE A 169 -4.23 -10.39 18.68
C ILE A 169 -4.31 -10.99 17.28
N ILE A 170 -4.88 -12.19 17.17
CA ILE A 170 -5.11 -12.85 15.89
C ILE A 170 -6.59 -13.09 15.75
N VAL A 171 -7.18 -12.61 14.67
CA VAL A 171 -8.58 -12.86 14.33
C VAL A 171 -8.62 -13.93 13.24
N VAL A 172 -9.36 -15.00 13.50
CA VAL A 172 -9.54 -16.13 12.59
C VAL A 172 -11.03 -16.50 12.54
N PRO A 173 -11.52 -17.03 11.41
CA PRO A 173 -12.89 -17.52 11.33
C PRO A 173 -13.12 -18.67 12.32
N GLN A 174 -14.32 -18.74 12.88
CA GLN A 174 -14.74 -19.90 13.66
C GLN A 174 -15.23 -20.98 12.68
N TRP A 175 -14.39 -21.99 12.42
CA TRP A 175 -14.83 -23.18 11.68
C TRP A 175 -15.77 -24.00 12.56
N ARG A 176 -17.01 -24.15 12.13
CA ARG A 176 -17.94 -25.11 12.71
C ARG A 176 -17.58 -26.50 12.17
N THR A 177 -17.37 -27.44 13.09
CA THR A 177 -17.29 -28.88 12.82
C THR A 177 -18.62 -29.44 12.37
#